data_AF-A0A959FR91-F1
#
_entry.id   AF-A0A959FR91-F1
#
_cell.length_a   1.000
_cell.length_b   1.000
_cell.length_c   1.000
_cell.angle_alpha   90.00
_cell.angle_beta   90.00
_cell.angle_gamma   90.00
#
_symmetry.space_group_name_H-M   'P 1'
#
loop_
_entity.id
_entity.type
_entity.pdbx_description
1 polymer ?
#
loop_
_entity_poly.entity_id
_entity_poly.type
_entity_poly.pdbx_seq_one_letter_code
_entity_poly.pdbx_strand_id
1 'polypeptide(L)'
;ASKQSRIANAWKKWQGESLGIQRTGGIARKQAFEAEFNEQLIGNPEWKAEYGDILPAFSRLYAELEPYAITHDYVTEITYRNIELFQLINRLYSYYQIYENNGLEAVKQRIDRLTAMLESFYKDYRPEIDQEVAAALLATYFQQVADGHQSPYAVDQAVYAGKNYAALAQLIYEKSFLTKSEVALNLLAQNPEGFFRQLAGDYAFEFVRNVITYNEEKVLVRYNEIQDRIDLLQRRYMEALLTVFPDRRFYPDANSTLRVTYGQVKGYEPRDAIRYEFMTHLDGVMEKYVPGDYEFDVPDRLIELYRDQDYGPYADRNGKMPVCFIGTNHTSGGNSGSPAIDAYGNLIGLNFDRTWEGTMSDINYDPSICRNIMVDIRYVLFLIDKFAGASHLVEEMTLVHPKG
;
A
#
# COMPACT_ATOMS: atom_id res chain seq x y z
N ALA A 1 11.63 9.14 8.43
CA ALA A 1 11.38 7.72 8.73
C ALA A 1 9.97 7.29 8.29
N SER A 2 8.90 7.52 9.07
CA SER A 2 7.55 6.97 8.79
C SER A 2 6.98 7.24 7.37
N LYS A 3 7.16 8.45 6.82
CA LYS A 3 6.76 8.78 5.43
C LYS A 3 7.47 7.89 4.40
N GLN A 4 8.79 7.80 4.50
CA GLN A 4 9.63 6.98 3.63
C GLN A 4 9.31 5.48 3.75
N SER A 5 9.09 4.96 4.97
CA SER A 5 8.72 3.56 5.17
C SER A 5 7.39 3.19 4.49
N ARG A 6 6.38 4.07 4.53
CA ARG A 6 5.08 3.81 3.86
C ARG A 6 5.21 3.72 2.34
N ILE A 7 5.96 4.64 1.73
CA ILE A 7 6.23 4.64 0.29
C ILE A 7 7.03 3.39 -0.09
N ALA A 8 8.10 3.10 0.68
CA ALA A 8 8.94 1.93 0.44
C ALA A 8 8.15 0.61 0.55
N ASN A 9 7.18 0.50 1.45
CA ASN A 9 6.35 -0.70 1.59
C ASN A 9 5.48 -0.95 0.36
N ALA A 10 4.81 0.09 -0.16
CA ALA A 10 4.01 -0.03 -1.39
C ALA A 10 4.90 -0.35 -2.60
N TRP A 11 6.02 0.35 -2.74
CA TRP A 11 6.99 0.12 -3.81
C TRP A 11 7.55 -1.31 -3.81
N LYS A 12 8.02 -1.79 -2.66
CA LYS A 12 8.51 -3.18 -2.49
C LYS A 12 7.40 -4.18 -2.82
N LYS A 13 6.17 -3.95 -2.34
CA LYS A 13 5.03 -4.84 -2.64
C LYS A 13 4.82 -4.97 -4.15
N TRP A 14 4.69 -3.87 -4.88
CA TRP A 14 4.39 -3.89 -6.32
C TRP A 14 5.52 -4.51 -7.15
N GLN A 15 6.78 -4.30 -6.74
CA GLN A 15 7.93 -4.98 -7.34
C GLN A 15 7.86 -6.50 -7.15
N GLY A 16 7.60 -6.96 -5.92
CA GLY A 16 7.48 -8.38 -5.62
C GLY A 16 6.27 -9.02 -6.32
N GLU A 17 5.13 -8.32 -6.35
CA GLU A 17 3.90 -8.77 -7.02
C GLU A 17 4.12 -8.96 -8.52
N SER A 18 4.70 -7.96 -9.20
CA SER A 18 5.01 -8.04 -10.62
C SER A 18 6.00 -9.18 -10.93
N LEU A 19 7.07 -9.28 -10.14
CA LEU A 19 8.07 -10.33 -10.28
C LEU A 19 7.47 -11.72 -10.05
N GLY A 20 6.62 -11.86 -9.03
CA GLY A 20 5.94 -13.12 -8.70
C GLY A 20 4.99 -13.56 -9.81
N ILE A 21 4.16 -12.66 -10.33
CA ILE A 21 3.25 -12.94 -11.45
C ILE A 21 4.03 -13.42 -12.67
N GLN A 22 5.16 -12.77 -13.00
CA GLN A 22 6.01 -13.19 -14.11
C GLN A 22 6.65 -14.56 -13.88
N ARG A 23 7.28 -14.77 -12.71
CA ARG A 23 8.01 -16.02 -12.39
C ARG A 23 7.10 -17.25 -12.33
N THR A 24 5.87 -17.08 -11.86
CA THR A 24 4.90 -18.18 -11.75
C THR A 24 4.07 -18.40 -13.03
N GLY A 25 4.33 -17.61 -14.08
CA GLY A 25 3.52 -17.65 -15.30
C GLY A 25 2.05 -17.28 -15.04
N GLY A 26 1.77 -16.36 -14.11
CA GLY A 26 0.42 -16.02 -13.67
C GLY A 26 -0.51 -15.59 -14.82
N ILE A 27 0.01 -14.83 -15.79
CA ILE A 27 -0.74 -14.45 -17.00
C ILE A 27 -1.11 -15.68 -17.83
N ALA A 28 -0.14 -16.56 -18.11
CA ALA A 28 -0.39 -17.79 -18.87
C ALA A 28 -1.37 -18.73 -18.15
N ARG A 29 -1.28 -18.84 -16.82
CA ARG A 29 -2.24 -19.58 -16.00
C ARG A 29 -3.66 -19.02 -16.12
N LYS A 30 -3.81 -17.69 -16.12
CA LYS A 30 -5.10 -17.04 -16.31
C LYS A 30 -5.64 -17.26 -17.72
N GLN A 31 -4.82 -17.13 -18.76
CA GLN A 31 -5.19 -17.40 -20.15
C GLN A 31 -5.63 -18.86 -20.36
N ALA A 32 -4.93 -19.82 -19.74
CA ALA A 32 -5.31 -21.23 -19.79
C ALA A 32 -6.68 -21.46 -19.13
N PHE A 33 -6.95 -20.81 -18.00
CA PHE A 33 -8.26 -20.86 -17.35
C PHE A 33 -9.36 -20.19 -18.19
N GLU A 34 -9.06 -19.08 -18.84
CA GLU A 34 -9.99 -18.39 -19.76
C GLU A 34 -10.28 -19.23 -21.02
N ALA A 35 -9.30 -20.01 -21.49
CA ALA A 35 -9.51 -20.99 -22.55
C ALA A 35 -10.42 -22.14 -22.08
N GLU A 36 -10.17 -22.71 -20.90
CA GLU A 36 -11.04 -23.73 -20.29
C GLU A 36 -12.48 -23.22 -20.14
N PHE A 37 -12.65 -21.97 -19.67
CA PHE A 37 -13.96 -21.32 -19.58
C PHE A 37 -14.66 -21.27 -20.95
N ASN A 38 -13.97 -20.81 -21.99
CA ASN A 38 -14.54 -20.77 -23.34
C ASN A 38 -14.90 -22.16 -23.90
N GLU A 39 -14.10 -23.19 -23.60
CA GLU A 39 -14.40 -24.57 -23.98
C GLU A 39 -15.71 -25.06 -23.35
N GLN A 40 -15.91 -24.78 -22.05
CA GLN A 40 -17.17 -25.10 -21.37
C GLN A 40 -18.37 -24.36 -21.98
N LEU A 41 -18.19 -23.09 -22.35
CA LEU A 41 -19.24 -22.33 -23.05
C LEU A 41 -19.56 -22.97 -24.41
N ILE A 42 -18.57 -23.38 -25.20
CA ILE A 42 -18.80 -24.02 -26.50
C ILE A 42 -19.61 -25.33 -26.35
N GLY A 43 -19.37 -26.08 -25.27
CA GLY A 43 -20.10 -27.30 -24.94
C GLY A 43 -21.56 -27.09 -24.55
N ASN A 44 -21.97 -25.86 -24.20
CA ASN A 44 -23.33 -25.54 -23.76
C ASN A 44 -23.88 -24.28 -24.47
N PRO A 45 -24.80 -24.42 -25.44
CA PRO A 45 -25.36 -23.30 -26.20
C PRO A 45 -26.02 -22.21 -25.36
N GLU A 46 -26.65 -22.56 -24.23
CA GLU A 46 -27.29 -21.60 -23.33
C GLU A 46 -26.23 -20.74 -22.64
N TRP A 47 -25.17 -21.37 -22.09
CA TRP A 47 -24.05 -20.64 -21.48
C TRP A 47 -23.30 -19.78 -22.49
N LYS A 48 -23.11 -20.28 -23.72
CA LYS A 48 -22.49 -19.49 -24.79
C LYS A 48 -23.29 -18.24 -25.12
N ALA A 49 -24.62 -18.35 -25.18
CA ALA A 49 -25.50 -17.22 -25.43
C ALA A 49 -25.47 -16.20 -24.29
N GLU A 50 -25.41 -16.66 -23.04
CA GLU A 50 -25.47 -15.80 -21.85
C GLU A 50 -24.12 -15.15 -21.46
N TYR A 51 -23.01 -15.87 -21.66
CA TYR A 51 -21.69 -15.47 -21.13
C TYR A 51 -20.59 -15.33 -22.18
N GLY A 52 -20.84 -15.68 -23.44
CA GLY A 52 -19.84 -15.68 -24.51
C GLY A 52 -19.28 -14.29 -24.86
N ASP A 53 -19.95 -13.22 -24.45
CA ASP A 53 -19.51 -11.83 -24.68
C ASP A 53 -18.47 -11.34 -23.66
N ILE A 54 -18.32 -12.02 -22.52
CA ILE A 54 -17.62 -11.48 -21.35
C ILE A 54 -16.13 -11.23 -21.62
N LEU A 55 -15.37 -12.24 -22.06
CA LEU A 55 -13.93 -12.10 -22.28
C LEU A 55 -13.60 -11.11 -23.43
N PRO A 56 -14.32 -11.13 -24.58
CA PRO A 56 -14.16 -10.09 -25.59
C PRO A 56 -14.51 -8.68 -25.09
N ALA A 57 -15.51 -8.54 -24.21
CA ALA A 57 -15.86 -7.26 -23.62
C ALA A 57 -14.75 -6.75 -22.68
N PHE A 58 -14.17 -7.61 -21.84
CA PHE A 58 -13.02 -7.24 -21.02
C PHE A 58 -11.83 -6.78 -21.87
N SER A 59 -11.47 -7.52 -22.91
CA SER A 59 -10.35 -7.17 -23.78
C SER A 59 -10.51 -5.78 -24.38
N ARG A 60 -11.72 -5.42 -24.83
CA ARG A 60 -12.00 -4.07 -25.34
C ARG A 60 -11.97 -3.00 -24.24
N LEU A 61 -12.61 -3.25 -23.11
CA LEU A 61 -12.71 -2.28 -22.02
C LEU A 61 -11.35 -1.98 -21.39
N TYR A 62 -10.52 -3.00 -21.13
CA TYR A 62 -9.18 -2.78 -20.58
C TYR A 62 -8.26 -2.04 -21.56
N ALA A 63 -8.33 -2.34 -22.86
CA ALA A 63 -7.59 -1.59 -23.88
C ALA A 63 -8.06 -0.12 -23.98
N GLU A 64 -9.35 0.13 -23.77
CA GLU A 64 -9.92 1.47 -23.73
C GLU A 64 -9.50 2.24 -22.46
N LEU A 65 -9.43 1.55 -21.31
CA LEU A 65 -9.10 2.13 -20.01
C LEU A 65 -7.61 2.50 -19.89
N GLU A 66 -6.72 1.68 -20.45
CA GLU A 66 -5.26 1.74 -20.25
C GLU A 66 -4.65 3.15 -20.29
N PRO A 67 -4.84 3.97 -21.35
CA PRO A 67 -4.23 5.31 -21.40
C PRO A 67 -4.74 6.25 -20.30
N TYR A 68 -5.99 6.07 -19.86
CA TYR A 68 -6.57 6.83 -18.76
C TYR A 68 -6.08 6.34 -17.40
N ALA A 69 -5.96 5.02 -17.21
CA ALA A 69 -5.41 4.42 -15.99
C ALA A 69 -3.97 4.87 -15.73
N ILE A 70 -3.12 4.81 -16.77
CA ILE A 70 -1.73 5.29 -16.69
C ILE A 70 -1.69 6.75 -16.24
N THR A 71 -2.51 7.61 -16.85
CA THR A 71 -2.52 9.03 -16.48
C THR A 71 -3.03 9.25 -15.07
N HIS A 72 -4.12 8.57 -14.72
CA HIS A 72 -4.70 8.62 -13.38
C HIS A 72 -3.68 8.24 -12.31
N ASP A 73 -2.89 7.19 -12.54
CA ASP A 73 -1.83 6.76 -11.64
C ASP A 73 -0.73 7.82 -11.51
N TYR A 74 -0.19 8.34 -12.62
CA TYR A 74 0.86 9.37 -12.56
C TYR A 74 0.38 10.65 -11.86
N VAL A 75 -0.83 11.13 -12.16
CA VAL A 75 -1.40 12.31 -11.47
C VAL A 75 -1.60 12.01 -9.99
N THR A 76 -2.06 10.81 -9.64
CA THR A 76 -2.24 10.39 -8.24
C THR A 76 -0.91 10.32 -7.50
N GLU A 77 0.13 9.76 -8.11
CA GLU A 77 1.47 9.64 -7.51
C GLU A 77 2.08 11.02 -7.22
N ILE A 78 1.90 12.01 -8.09
CA ILE A 78 2.45 13.36 -7.89
C ILE A 78 1.57 14.25 -7.01
N THR A 79 0.23 14.13 -7.05
CA THR A 79 -0.67 15.05 -6.32
C THR A 79 -1.26 14.50 -5.02
N TYR A 80 -1.25 13.17 -4.80
CA TYR A 80 -1.84 12.54 -3.61
C TYR A 80 -0.84 11.75 -2.76
N ARG A 81 0.34 11.40 -3.26
CA ARG A 81 1.23 10.42 -2.58
C ARG A 81 2.65 10.89 -2.28
N ASN A 82 3.38 11.40 -3.28
CA ASN A 82 4.84 11.51 -3.14
C ASN A 82 5.40 12.94 -3.09
N ILE A 83 4.75 13.93 -3.73
CA ILE A 83 5.14 15.34 -3.58
C ILE A 83 4.32 15.93 -2.45
N GLU A 84 4.96 16.29 -1.34
CA GLU A 84 4.29 16.73 -0.11
C GLU A 84 3.59 18.08 -0.28
N LEU A 85 4.22 19.03 -0.98
CA LEU A 85 3.62 20.32 -1.32
C LEU A 85 2.37 20.14 -2.17
N PHE A 86 2.38 19.22 -3.14
CA PHE A 86 1.22 18.99 -4.00
C PHE A 86 0.08 18.31 -3.25
N GLN A 87 0.41 17.39 -2.33
CA GLN A 87 -0.57 16.81 -1.40
C GLN A 87 -1.22 17.88 -0.52
N LEU A 88 -0.41 18.78 0.02
CA LEU A 88 -0.92 19.90 0.81
C LEU A 88 -1.85 20.76 -0.05
N ILE A 89 -1.43 21.13 -1.26
CA ILE A 89 -2.24 21.94 -2.18
C ILE A 89 -3.55 21.25 -2.55
N ASN A 90 -3.52 19.95 -2.86
CA ASN A 90 -4.73 19.20 -3.18
C ASN A 90 -5.74 19.22 -2.00
N ARG A 91 -5.25 19.10 -0.76
CA ARG A 91 -6.11 19.28 0.42
C ARG A 91 -6.64 20.71 0.50
N LEU A 92 -5.77 21.70 0.34
CA LEU A 92 -6.15 23.12 0.37
C LEU A 92 -7.13 23.49 -0.74
N TYR A 93 -7.06 22.85 -1.91
CA TYR A 93 -7.95 23.07 -3.04
C TYR A 93 -9.40 22.84 -2.65
N SER A 94 -9.69 21.78 -1.88
CA SER A 94 -11.05 21.54 -1.36
C SER A 94 -11.56 22.64 -0.43
N TYR A 95 -10.70 23.23 0.41
CA TYR A 95 -11.08 24.38 1.26
C TYR A 95 -11.27 25.64 0.42
N TYR A 96 -10.37 25.85 -0.55
CA TYR A 96 -10.43 26.98 -1.48
C TYR A 96 -11.71 26.95 -2.31
N GLN A 97 -12.13 25.80 -2.84
CA GLN A 97 -13.39 25.67 -3.58
C GLN A 97 -14.62 26.06 -2.73
N ILE A 98 -14.64 25.71 -1.44
CA ILE A 98 -15.74 26.10 -0.55
C ILE A 98 -15.73 27.62 -0.36
N TYR A 99 -14.55 28.21 -0.11
CA TYR A 99 -14.36 29.65 0.04
C TYR A 99 -14.72 30.42 -1.24
N GLU A 100 -14.27 29.96 -2.40
CA GLU A 100 -14.50 30.61 -3.69
C GLU A 100 -15.99 30.63 -4.05
N ASN A 101 -16.70 29.53 -3.79
CA ASN A 101 -18.11 29.40 -4.12
C ASN A 101 -19.04 30.08 -3.10
N ASN A 102 -18.65 30.17 -1.82
CA ASN A 102 -19.57 30.51 -0.72
C ASN A 102 -19.05 31.60 0.24
N GLY A 103 -17.84 32.11 0.01
CA GLY A 103 -17.19 33.11 0.86
C GLY A 103 -16.62 32.55 2.17
N LEU A 104 -16.03 33.45 2.96
CA LEU A 104 -15.31 33.11 4.20
C LEU A 104 -16.18 32.41 5.25
N GLU A 105 -17.44 32.80 5.38
CA GLU A 105 -18.31 32.27 6.45
C GLU A 105 -18.55 30.76 6.30
N ALA A 106 -18.53 30.24 5.07
CA ALA A 106 -18.69 28.82 4.77
C ALA A 106 -17.49 27.94 5.18
N VAL A 107 -16.30 28.53 5.27
CA VAL A 107 -15.07 27.82 5.67
C VAL A 107 -14.67 28.09 7.12
N LYS A 108 -15.27 29.08 7.78
CA LYS A 108 -14.93 29.54 9.12
C LYS A 108 -14.93 28.43 10.17
N GLN A 109 -15.95 27.57 10.16
CA GLN A 109 -16.05 26.42 11.09
C GLN A 109 -14.98 25.34 10.83
N ARG A 110 -14.25 25.42 9.71
CA ARG A 110 -13.20 24.48 9.34
C ARG A 110 -11.79 25.04 9.53
N ILE A 111 -11.65 26.32 9.91
CA ILE A 111 -10.35 26.98 10.07
C ILE A 111 -9.51 26.32 11.17
N ASP A 112 -10.12 25.93 12.29
CA ASP A 112 -9.39 25.25 13.38
C ASP A 112 -8.85 23.89 12.91
N ARG A 113 -9.66 23.13 12.16
CA ARG A 113 -9.24 21.87 11.55
C ARG A 113 -8.14 22.08 10.51
N LEU A 114 -8.25 23.13 9.70
CA LEU A 114 -7.24 23.47 8.72
C LEU A 114 -5.91 23.86 9.39
N THR A 115 -5.97 24.64 10.47
CA THR A 115 -4.81 25.06 11.26
C THR A 115 -4.08 23.85 11.84
N ALA A 116 -4.80 22.96 12.54
CA ALA A 116 -4.22 21.73 13.08
C ALA A 116 -3.61 20.82 11.99
N MET A 117 -4.22 20.79 10.80
CA MET A 117 -3.69 20.04 9.65
C MET A 117 -2.38 20.64 9.14
N LEU A 118 -2.29 21.97 9.01
CA LEU A 118 -1.06 22.66 8.60
C LEU A 118 0.04 22.51 9.64
N GLU A 119 -0.26 22.67 10.93
CA GLU A 119 0.71 22.48 12.02
C GLU A 119 1.29 21.07 12.02
N SER A 120 0.43 20.05 11.87
CA SER A 120 0.85 18.66 11.77
C SER A 120 1.69 18.40 10.51
N PHE A 121 1.37 19.03 9.38
CA PHE A 121 2.13 18.90 8.14
C PHE A 121 3.53 19.50 8.29
N TYR A 122 3.63 20.73 8.78
CA TYR A 122 4.89 21.48 8.84
C TYR A 122 5.90 20.93 9.85
N LYS A 123 5.47 20.16 10.86
CA LYS A 123 6.37 19.54 11.85
C LYS A 123 7.50 18.74 11.19
N ASP A 124 7.17 17.97 10.16
CA ASP A 124 8.10 17.05 9.49
C ASP A 124 8.34 17.41 8.01
N TYR A 125 7.88 18.58 7.57
CA TYR A 125 8.07 19.04 6.19
C TYR A 125 9.46 19.67 6.00
N ARG A 126 10.11 19.32 4.90
CA ARG A 126 11.42 19.87 4.50
C ARG A 126 11.33 20.24 3.02
N PRO A 127 11.11 21.52 2.68
CA PRO A 127 10.84 21.93 1.31
C PRO A 127 11.99 21.63 0.36
N GLU A 128 13.24 21.64 0.84
CA GLU A 128 14.42 21.34 0.02
C GLU A 128 14.41 19.89 -0.49
N ILE A 129 14.05 18.94 0.39
CA ILE A 129 13.95 17.52 0.04
C ILE A 129 12.77 17.28 -0.89
N ASP A 130 11.61 17.89 -0.59
CA ASP A 130 10.41 17.72 -1.41
C ASP A 130 10.57 18.32 -2.81
N GLN A 131 11.35 19.40 -2.96
CA GLN A 131 11.70 19.98 -4.25
C GLN A 131 12.50 19.00 -5.13
N GLU A 132 13.48 18.29 -4.57
CA GLU A 132 14.25 17.27 -5.30
C GLU A 132 13.35 16.11 -5.76
N VAL A 133 12.43 15.67 -4.89
CA VAL A 133 11.42 14.65 -5.22
C VAL A 133 10.50 15.15 -6.34
N ALA A 134 10.02 16.38 -6.25
CA ALA A 134 9.17 16.98 -7.27
C ALA A 134 9.85 17.07 -8.63
N ALA A 135 11.13 17.46 -8.69
CA ALA A 135 11.89 17.51 -9.93
C ALA A 135 11.94 16.15 -10.63
N ALA A 136 12.23 15.08 -9.89
CA ALA A 136 12.29 13.71 -10.43
C ALA A 136 10.92 13.20 -10.91
N LEU A 137 9.88 13.44 -10.12
CA LEU A 137 8.53 12.96 -10.42
C LEU A 137 7.85 13.75 -11.55
N LEU A 138 8.07 15.06 -11.63
CA LEU A 138 7.59 15.87 -12.75
C LEU A 138 8.23 15.42 -14.07
N ALA A 139 9.53 15.08 -14.06
CA ALA A 139 10.19 14.53 -15.24
C ALA A 139 9.52 13.23 -15.73
N THR A 140 9.16 12.36 -14.79
CA THR A 140 8.48 11.10 -15.10
C THR A 140 7.06 11.35 -15.60
N TYR A 141 6.32 12.26 -14.96
CA TYR A 141 4.97 12.66 -15.39
C TYR A 141 4.96 13.16 -16.85
N PHE A 142 5.81 14.13 -17.20
CA PHE A 142 5.86 14.68 -18.56
C PHE A 142 6.41 13.71 -19.61
N GLN A 143 7.17 12.69 -19.19
CA GLN A 143 7.66 11.65 -20.09
C GLN A 143 6.60 10.57 -20.38
N GLN A 144 5.78 10.23 -19.40
CA GLN A 144 4.95 9.02 -19.43
C GLN A 144 3.47 9.30 -19.69
N VAL A 145 2.98 10.48 -19.29
CA VAL A 145 1.60 10.89 -19.57
C VAL A 145 1.50 11.37 -21.02
N ALA A 146 0.52 10.87 -21.75
CA ALA A 146 0.29 11.27 -23.14
C ALA A 146 0.00 12.77 -23.25
N ASP A 147 0.52 13.45 -24.29
CA ASP A 147 0.40 14.90 -24.47
C ASP A 147 -1.04 15.42 -24.34
N GLY A 148 -2.02 14.69 -24.89
CA GLY A 148 -3.45 15.05 -24.81
C GLY A 148 -4.08 14.93 -23.43
N HIS A 149 -3.38 14.33 -22.47
CA HIS A 149 -3.80 14.22 -21.07
C HIS A 149 -2.99 15.12 -20.12
N GLN A 150 -1.98 15.84 -20.64
CA GLN A 150 -1.22 16.80 -19.85
C GLN A 150 -1.95 18.14 -19.81
N SER A 151 -2.04 18.74 -18.61
CA SER A 151 -2.59 20.09 -18.45
C SER A 151 -1.84 21.11 -19.33
N PRO A 152 -2.52 21.87 -20.22
CA PRO A 152 -1.88 22.87 -21.07
C PRO A 152 -1.12 23.91 -20.26
N TYR A 153 -1.67 24.35 -19.11
CA TYR A 153 -0.97 25.26 -18.21
C TYR A 153 0.33 24.66 -17.68
N ALA A 154 0.31 23.39 -17.26
CA ALA A 154 1.51 22.71 -16.78
C ALA A 154 2.56 22.56 -17.89
N VAL A 155 2.12 22.24 -19.13
CA VAL A 155 2.99 22.19 -20.31
C VAL A 155 3.62 23.56 -20.58
N ASP A 156 2.84 24.64 -20.52
CA ASP A 156 3.34 26.00 -20.72
C ASP A 156 4.38 26.39 -19.65
N GLN A 157 4.14 26.04 -18.38
CA GLN A 157 5.12 26.27 -17.31
C GLN A 157 6.39 25.43 -17.52
N ALA A 158 6.26 24.18 -17.98
CA ALA A 158 7.41 23.35 -18.32
C ALA A 158 8.21 23.94 -19.49
N VAL A 159 7.55 24.44 -20.53
CA VAL A 159 8.20 25.13 -21.66
C VAL A 159 8.88 26.43 -21.20
N TYR A 160 8.23 27.21 -20.34
CA TYR A 160 8.83 28.42 -19.75
C TYR A 160 10.11 28.10 -18.96
N ALA A 161 10.12 26.97 -18.25
CA ALA A 161 11.31 26.43 -17.57
C ALA A 161 12.31 25.73 -18.52
N GLY A 162 12.15 25.85 -19.85
CA GLY A 162 13.03 25.23 -20.84
C GLY A 162 12.98 23.70 -20.87
N LYS A 163 11.86 23.12 -20.42
CA LYS A 163 11.69 21.67 -20.16
C LYS A 163 12.72 21.10 -19.19
N ASN A 164 13.30 21.94 -18.34
CA ASN A 164 14.15 21.53 -17.23
C ASN A 164 13.28 21.40 -15.97
N TYR A 165 12.99 20.16 -15.57
CA TYR A 165 12.08 19.89 -14.45
C TYR A 165 12.66 20.24 -13.08
N ALA A 166 14.00 20.31 -12.94
CA ALA A 166 14.63 20.87 -11.75
C ALA A 166 14.39 22.38 -11.66
N ALA A 167 14.49 23.09 -12.79
CA ALA A 167 14.17 24.53 -12.85
C ALA A 167 12.67 24.79 -12.63
N LEU A 168 11.79 23.94 -13.17
CA LEU A 168 10.35 24.02 -12.91
C LEU A 168 10.02 23.79 -11.43
N ALA A 169 10.60 22.76 -10.81
CA ALA A 169 10.40 22.49 -9.38
C ALA A 169 10.93 23.66 -8.53
N GLN A 170 12.12 24.18 -8.83
CA GLN A 170 12.65 25.36 -8.15
C GLN A 170 11.69 26.56 -8.25
N LEU A 171 11.18 26.85 -9.46
CA LEU A 171 10.23 27.93 -9.69
C LEU A 171 8.95 27.76 -8.87
N ILE A 172 8.41 26.54 -8.80
CA ILE A 172 7.21 26.19 -8.02
C ILE A 172 7.44 26.47 -6.53
N TYR A 173 8.57 26.03 -5.98
CA TYR A 173 8.83 26.09 -4.54
C TYR A 173 9.24 27.49 -4.08
N GLU A 174 10.08 28.19 -4.86
CA GLU A 174 10.54 29.55 -4.53
C GLU A 174 9.40 30.57 -4.55
N LYS A 175 8.45 30.42 -5.48
CA LYS A 175 7.31 31.33 -5.63
C LYS A 175 6.10 30.96 -4.79
N SER A 176 6.16 29.88 -4.02
CA SER A 176 5.06 29.49 -3.14
C SER A 176 5.27 30.01 -1.72
N PHE A 177 4.24 30.60 -1.11
CA PHE A 177 4.30 30.94 0.31
C PHE A 177 4.08 29.71 1.21
N LEU A 178 3.53 28.62 0.65
CA LEU A 178 3.29 27.36 1.37
C LEU A 178 4.58 26.62 1.72
N THR A 179 5.72 26.97 1.10
CA THR A 179 7.04 26.46 1.51
C THR A 179 7.57 27.15 2.77
N LYS A 180 6.92 28.24 3.21
CA LYS A 180 7.31 29.05 4.37
C LYS A 180 6.30 28.85 5.49
N SER A 181 6.53 27.83 6.32
CA SER A 181 5.60 27.38 7.38
C SER A 181 5.08 28.52 8.27
N GLU A 182 5.96 29.36 8.80
CA GLU A 182 5.59 30.49 9.65
C GLU A 182 4.70 31.51 8.93
N VAL A 183 4.96 31.77 7.64
CA VAL A 183 4.16 32.70 6.84
C VAL A 183 2.77 32.13 6.62
N ALA A 184 2.67 30.86 6.21
CA ALA A 184 1.39 30.21 5.95
C ALA A 184 0.52 30.10 7.22
N LEU A 185 1.11 29.66 8.34
CA LEU A 185 0.40 29.51 9.62
C LEU A 185 -0.04 30.86 10.20
N ASN A 186 0.83 31.87 10.21
CA ASN A 186 0.49 33.19 10.72
C ASN A 186 -0.59 33.87 9.86
N LEU A 187 -0.51 33.73 8.54
CA LEU A 187 -1.50 34.30 7.63
C LEU A 187 -2.88 33.66 7.85
N LEU A 188 -2.95 32.33 7.98
CA LEU A 188 -4.20 31.64 8.28
C LEU A 188 -4.78 32.07 9.63
N ALA A 189 -3.94 32.15 10.67
CA ALA A 189 -4.40 32.49 12.03
C ALA A 189 -4.89 33.94 12.15
N GLN A 190 -4.19 34.90 11.52
CA GLN A 190 -4.49 36.32 11.67
C GLN A 190 -5.50 36.85 10.65
N ASN A 191 -5.46 36.31 9.43
CA ASN A 191 -6.29 36.76 8.31
C ASN A 191 -6.66 35.61 7.37
N PRO A 192 -7.63 34.75 7.75
CA PRO A 192 -8.07 33.64 6.92
C PRO A 192 -8.50 34.04 5.50
N GLU A 193 -9.14 35.20 5.33
CA GLU A 193 -9.53 35.69 4.00
C GLU A 193 -8.30 36.05 3.15
N GLY A 194 -7.33 36.71 3.78
CA GLY A 194 -6.02 36.98 3.17
C GLY A 194 -5.28 35.70 2.78
N PHE A 195 -5.36 34.64 3.60
CA PHE A 195 -4.80 33.32 3.27
C PHE A 195 -5.38 32.77 1.98
N PHE A 196 -6.72 32.72 1.85
CA PHE A 196 -7.34 32.18 0.63
C PHE A 196 -7.11 33.05 -0.60
N ARG A 197 -7.07 34.38 -0.46
CA ARG A 197 -6.68 35.29 -1.56
C ARG A 197 -5.24 35.08 -2.01
N GLN A 198 -4.32 34.91 -1.05
CA GLN A 198 -2.92 34.62 -1.34
C GLN A 198 -2.77 33.25 -2.01
N LEU A 199 -3.53 32.25 -1.55
CA LEU A 199 -3.59 30.91 -2.14
C LEU A 199 -4.04 30.94 -3.60
N ALA A 200 -5.05 31.76 -3.94
CA ALA A 200 -5.56 31.88 -5.30
C ALA A 200 -4.48 32.30 -6.33
N GLY A 201 -3.52 33.13 -5.91
CA GLY A 201 -2.40 33.61 -6.72
C GLY A 201 -1.06 32.94 -6.44
N ASP A 202 -1.03 31.89 -5.62
CA ASP A 202 0.18 31.14 -5.31
C ASP A 202 0.59 30.26 -6.50
N TYR A 203 1.86 30.36 -6.92
CA TYR A 203 2.33 29.70 -8.14
C TYR A 203 2.22 28.17 -8.07
N ALA A 204 2.53 27.56 -6.91
CA ALA A 204 2.40 26.12 -6.74
C ALA A 204 0.91 25.72 -6.74
N PHE A 205 0.06 26.51 -6.07
CA PHE A 205 -1.38 26.29 -6.09
C PHE A 205 -1.96 26.33 -7.51
N GLU A 206 -1.60 27.34 -8.31
CA GLU A 206 -2.04 27.43 -9.69
C GLU A 206 -1.56 26.25 -10.55
N PHE A 207 -0.30 25.82 -10.38
CA PHE A 207 0.23 24.67 -11.11
C PHE A 207 -0.56 23.41 -10.79
N VAL A 208 -0.69 23.07 -9.51
CA VAL A 208 -1.34 21.83 -9.08
C VAL A 208 -2.83 21.84 -9.35
N ARG A 209 -3.54 22.95 -9.13
CA ARG A 209 -4.98 23.03 -9.44
C ARG A 209 -5.24 22.78 -10.92
N ASN A 210 -4.42 23.33 -11.82
CA ASN A 210 -4.59 23.13 -13.26
C ASN A 210 -4.24 21.70 -13.70
N VAL A 211 -3.33 21.01 -13.01
CA VAL A 211 -3.07 19.58 -13.25
C VAL A 211 -4.29 18.76 -12.82
N ILE A 212 -4.81 19.02 -11.62
CA ILE A 212 -5.97 18.30 -11.06
C ILE A 212 -7.21 18.51 -11.93
N THR A 213 -7.61 19.75 -12.20
CA THR A 213 -8.85 20.04 -12.95
C THR A 213 -8.80 19.51 -14.37
N TYR A 214 -7.66 19.63 -15.04
CA TYR A 214 -7.50 19.07 -16.38
C TYR A 214 -7.59 17.54 -16.38
N ASN A 215 -6.96 16.88 -15.39
CA ASN A 215 -7.08 15.44 -15.21
C ASN A 215 -8.53 15.02 -14.90
N GLU A 216 -9.24 15.76 -14.05
CA GLU A 216 -10.65 15.50 -13.76
C GLU A 216 -11.49 15.53 -15.04
N GLU A 217 -11.36 16.59 -15.84
CA GLU A 217 -12.15 16.82 -17.05
C GLU A 217 -11.79 15.86 -18.21
N LYS A 218 -10.50 15.57 -18.41
CA LYS A 218 -10.02 14.84 -19.60
C LYS A 218 -9.78 13.36 -19.37
N VAL A 219 -9.56 12.97 -18.12
CA VAL A 219 -9.12 11.61 -17.79
C VAL A 219 -10.11 10.94 -16.85
N LEU A 220 -10.36 11.54 -15.69
CA LEU A 220 -11.06 10.87 -14.59
C LEU A 220 -12.52 10.53 -14.94
N VAL A 221 -13.22 11.42 -15.64
CA VAL A 221 -14.60 11.15 -16.10
C VAL A 221 -14.65 9.90 -16.99
N ARG A 222 -13.75 9.80 -17.98
CA ARG A 222 -13.73 8.66 -18.90
C ARG A 222 -13.22 7.39 -18.22
N TYR A 223 -12.20 7.52 -17.38
CA TYR A 223 -11.68 6.43 -16.55
C TYR A 223 -12.80 5.81 -15.71
N ASN A 224 -13.56 6.61 -14.95
CA ASN A 224 -14.64 6.14 -14.08
C ASN A 224 -15.77 5.48 -14.88
N GLU A 225 -16.18 6.06 -16.02
CA GLU A 225 -17.22 5.46 -16.87
C GLU A 225 -16.81 4.06 -17.38
N ILE A 226 -15.56 3.90 -17.82
CA ILE A 226 -15.05 2.60 -18.29
C ILE A 226 -14.91 1.64 -17.11
N GLN A 227 -14.42 2.11 -15.96
CA GLN A 227 -14.27 1.29 -14.76
C GLN A 227 -15.63 0.76 -14.27
N ASP A 228 -16.69 1.59 -14.24
CA ASP A 228 -18.04 1.15 -13.87
C ASP A 228 -18.54 0.03 -14.79
N ARG A 229 -18.23 0.10 -16.09
CA ARG A 229 -18.57 -0.95 -17.06
C ARG A 229 -17.77 -2.23 -16.79
N ILE A 230 -16.49 -2.11 -16.44
CA ILE A 230 -15.63 -3.23 -16.04
C ILE A 230 -16.16 -3.88 -14.76
N ASP A 231 -16.55 -3.11 -13.76
CA ASP A 231 -17.07 -3.62 -12.48
C ASP A 231 -18.38 -4.40 -12.66
N LEU A 232 -19.30 -3.88 -13.48
CA LEU A 232 -20.53 -4.58 -13.86
C LEU A 232 -20.24 -5.88 -14.62
N LEU A 233 -19.25 -5.86 -15.51
CA LEU A 233 -18.82 -7.05 -16.25
C LEU A 233 -18.12 -8.07 -15.35
N GLN A 234 -17.32 -7.63 -14.38
CA GLN A 234 -16.66 -8.46 -13.38
C GLN A 234 -17.67 -9.19 -12.50
N ARG A 235 -18.76 -8.51 -12.11
CA ARG A 235 -19.88 -9.16 -11.43
C ARG A 235 -20.50 -10.29 -12.28
N ARG A 236 -20.80 -10.02 -13.55
CA ARG A 236 -21.31 -11.04 -14.49
C ARG A 236 -20.33 -12.19 -14.69
N TYR A 237 -19.03 -11.89 -14.76
CA TYR A 237 -18.01 -12.91 -14.92
C TYR A 237 -17.93 -13.83 -13.70
N MET A 238 -17.98 -13.28 -12.48
CA MET A 238 -17.99 -14.11 -11.28
C MET A 238 -19.24 -15.01 -11.22
N GLU A 239 -20.41 -14.50 -11.59
CA GLU A 239 -21.62 -15.31 -11.75
C GLU A 239 -21.42 -16.44 -12.77
N ALA A 240 -20.88 -16.12 -13.94
CA ALA A 240 -20.58 -17.11 -14.98
C ALA A 240 -19.61 -18.19 -14.49
N LEU A 241 -18.56 -17.81 -13.75
CA LEU A 241 -17.58 -18.75 -13.20
C LEU A 241 -18.21 -19.72 -12.20
N LEU A 242 -19.12 -19.25 -11.34
CA LEU A 242 -19.85 -20.10 -10.40
C LEU A 242 -20.80 -21.07 -11.11
N THR A 243 -21.45 -20.62 -12.17
CA THR A 243 -22.37 -21.44 -12.98
C THR A 243 -21.62 -22.51 -13.80
N VAL A 244 -20.53 -22.11 -14.45
CA VAL A 244 -19.78 -22.97 -15.39
C VAL A 244 -18.87 -23.96 -14.66
N PHE A 245 -18.38 -23.62 -13.47
CA PHE A 245 -17.48 -24.46 -12.67
C PHE A 245 -18.03 -24.74 -11.25
N PRO A 246 -19.16 -25.45 -11.12
CA PRO A 246 -19.84 -25.63 -9.83
C PRO A 246 -18.99 -26.39 -8.78
N ASP A 247 -18.11 -27.28 -9.22
CA ASP A 247 -17.26 -28.10 -8.34
C ASP A 247 -15.93 -27.42 -7.97
N ARG A 248 -15.63 -26.25 -8.57
CA ARG A 248 -14.38 -25.54 -8.30
C ARG A 248 -14.50 -24.74 -7.00
N ARG A 249 -13.44 -24.79 -6.20
CA ARG A 249 -13.40 -24.11 -4.89
C ARG A 249 -13.18 -22.61 -5.05
N PHE A 250 -14.25 -21.87 -5.24
CA PHE A 250 -14.26 -20.42 -5.14
C PHE A 250 -14.46 -19.97 -3.68
N TYR A 251 -13.79 -18.89 -3.31
CA TYR A 251 -14.05 -18.13 -2.09
C TYR A 251 -14.17 -16.66 -2.47
N PRO A 252 -15.03 -15.88 -1.79
CA PRO A 252 -15.20 -14.47 -2.14
C PRO A 252 -13.90 -13.71 -1.92
N ASP A 253 -13.61 -12.74 -2.78
CA ASP A 253 -12.48 -11.83 -2.57
C ASP A 253 -12.59 -11.11 -1.22
N ALA A 254 -11.44 -10.74 -0.65
CA ALA A 254 -11.40 -10.03 0.61
C ALA A 254 -12.04 -8.64 0.47
N ASN A 255 -12.91 -8.28 1.42
CA ASN A 255 -13.67 -7.02 1.40
C ASN A 255 -13.75 -6.40 2.80
N SER A 256 -12.67 -6.50 3.59
CA SER A 256 -12.58 -5.98 4.97
C SER A 256 -13.59 -6.59 5.95
N THR A 257 -14.07 -7.81 5.67
CA THR A 257 -14.90 -8.61 6.58
C THR A 257 -14.07 -9.73 7.22
N LEU A 258 -14.57 -10.28 8.33
CA LEU A 258 -13.94 -11.43 8.99
C LEU A 258 -13.90 -12.64 8.05
N ARG A 259 -12.73 -13.28 7.95
CA ARG A 259 -12.49 -14.51 7.18
C ARG A 259 -11.66 -15.50 8.00
N VAL A 260 -11.71 -16.76 7.60
CA VAL A 260 -10.84 -17.82 8.12
C VAL A 260 -10.04 -18.39 6.98
N THR A 261 -8.73 -18.51 7.18
CA THR A 261 -7.82 -19.27 6.34
C THR A 261 -7.11 -20.29 7.22
N TYR A 262 -6.68 -21.40 6.62
CA TYR A 262 -6.02 -22.49 7.35
C TYR A 262 -4.90 -23.09 6.51
N GLY A 263 -3.98 -23.74 7.19
CA GLY A 263 -2.78 -24.29 6.59
C GLY A 263 -1.93 -24.98 7.62
N GLN A 264 -0.64 -25.07 7.35
CA GLN A 264 0.33 -25.71 8.22
C GLN A 264 1.62 -24.89 8.28
N VAL A 265 2.33 -25.00 9.39
CA VAL A 265 3.69 -24.47 9.54
C VAL A 265 4.58 -25.20 8.54
N LYS A 266 5.16 -24.47 7.58
CA LYS A 266 5.91 -25.06 6.47
C LYS A 266 6.89 -24.08 5.86
N GLY A 267 8.13 -24.54 5.69
CA GLY A 267 9.16 -23.86 4.91
C GLY A 267 8.82 -23.78 3.41
N TYR A 268 9.75 -23.26 2.62
CA TYR A 268 9.64 -23.25 1.16
C TYR A 268 11.00 -23.11 0.49
N GLU A 269 11.02 -23.36 -0.82
CA GLU A 269 12.22 -23.28 -1.65
C GLU A 269 12.04 -22.15 -2.66
N PRO A 270 12.63 -20.96 -2.44
CA PRO A 270 12.46 -19.82 -3.35
C PRO A 270 13.15 -20.02 -4.71
N ARG A 271 14.15 -20.91 -4.77
CA ARG A 271 14.99 -21.20 -5.95
C ARG A 271 15.80 -22.47 -5.71
N ASP A 272 16.39 -22.99 -6.77
CA ASP A 272 17.21 -24.21 -6.74
C ASP A 272 18.27 -24.18 -5.63
N ALA A 273 18.42 -25.32 -4.96
CA ALA A 273 19.33 -25.56 -3.84
C ALA A 273 19.20 -24.62 -2.61
N ILE A 274 18.16 -23.77 -2.54
CA ILE A 274 17.93 -22.88 -1.41
C ILE A 274 16.60 -23.22 -0.76
N ARG A 275 16.65 -23.49 0.54
CA ARG A 275 15.49 -23.80 1.36
C ARG A 275 15.42 -22.86 2.55
N TYR A 276 14.27 -22.25 2.75
CA TYR A 276 13.95 -21.52 3.97
C TYR A 276 13.18 -22.45 4.90
N GLU A 277 13.75 -22.68 6.08
CA GLU A 277 13.08 -23.39 7.16
C GLU A 277 11.92 -22.58 7.72
N PHE A 278 11.05 -23.24 8.48
CA PHE A 278 9.80 -22.65 8.91
C PHE A 278 9.91 -21.75 10.15
N MET A 279 11.03 -21.78 10.88
CA MET A 279 11.21 -21.14 12.18
C MET A 279 12.54 -20.39 12.23
N THR A 280 12.53 -19.20 12.84
CA THR A 280 13.72 -18.44 13.21
C THR A 280 13.90 -18.41 14.72
N HIS A 281 15.12 -18.10 15.15
CA HIS A 281 15.51 -18.03 16.56
C HIS A 281 16.25 -16.74 16.88
N LEU A 282 16.37 -16.42 18.18
CA LEU A 282 17.04 -15.20 18.66
C LEU A 282 18.52 -15.15 18.23
N ASP A 283 19.18 -16.30 18.07
CA ASP A 283 20.51 -16.41 17.45
C ASP A 283 20.56 -15.66 16.10
N GLY A 284 19.54 -15.83 15.26
CA GLY A 284 19.44 -15.16 13.95
C GLY A 284 19.12 -13.68 14.02
N VAL A 285 18.61 -13.17 15.15
CA VAL A 285 18.56 -11.73 15.41
C VAL A 285 19.97 -11.22 15.69
N MET A 286 20.75 -11.95 16.49
CA MET A 286 22.12 -11.58 16.83
C MET A 286 23.09 -11.70 15.64
N GLU A 287 22.85 -12.62 14.71
CA GLU A 287 23.58 -12.69 13.42
C GLU A 287 23.40 -11.41 12.58
N LYS A 288 22.28 -10.69 12.76
CA LYS A 288 21.96 -9.46 12.03
C LYS A 288 22.33 -8.19 12.79
N TYR A 289 22.67 -8.30 14.07
CA TYR A 289 22.88 -7.14 14.94
C TYR A 289 24.03 -6.25 14.45
N VAL A 290 23.75 -4.95 14.30
CA VAL A 290 24.74 -3.90 13.99
C VAL A 290 24.59 -2.76 15.01
N PRO A 291 25.55 -2.55 15.93
CA PRO A 291 25.44 -1.53 16.97
C PRO A 291 25.19 -0.12 16.41
N GLY A 292 24.12 0.52 16.88
CA GLY A 292 23.74 1.88 16.48
C GLY A 292 23.21 2.03 15.05
N ASP A 293 22.99 0.93 14.33
CA ASP A 293 22.32 0.96 13.03
C ASP A 293 20.82 1.24 13.19
N TYR A 294 20.24 2.00 12.26
CA TYR A 294 18.85 2.44 12.40
C TYR A 294 17.81 1.32 12.23
N GLU A 295 18.16 0.20 11.59
CA GLU A 295 17.28 -0.97 11.40
C GLU A 295 17.71 -2.17 12.23
N PHE A 296 19.01 -2.36 12.41
CA PHE A 296 19.60 -3.60 12.94
C PHE A 296 20.26 -3.44 14.31
N ASP A 297 20.06 -2.33 15.01
CA ASP A 297 20.45 -2.22 16.42
C ASP A 297 19.53 -3.07 17.32
N VAL A 298 20.09 -3.57 18.42
CA VAL A 298 19.39 -4.44 19.38
C VAL A 298 19.52 -3.83 20.78
N PRO A 299 18.44 -3.68 21.54
CA PRO A 299 18.52 -3.11 22.88
C PRO A 299 19.40 -3.93 23.82
N ASP A 300 20.23 -3.26 24.63
CA ASP A 300 21.19 -3.90 25.56
C ASP A 300 20.57 -5.02 26.40
N ARG A 301 19.35 -4.81 26.90
CA ARG A 301 18.63 -5.80 27.71
C ARG A 301 18.36 -7.11 26.95
N LEU A 302 18.08 -7.06 25.65
CA LEU A 302 17.86 -8.25 24.84
C LEU A 302 19.18 -8.98 24.56
N ILE A 303 20.28 -8.23 24.41
CA ILE A 303 21.64 -8.77 24.27
C ILE A 303 22.04 -9.52 25.56
N GLU A 304 21.76 -8.96 26.74
CA GLU A 304 22.00 -9.61 28.03
C GLU A 304 21.22 -10.94 28.15
N LEU A 305 19.92 -10.91 27.87
CA LEU A 305 19.06 -12.11 27.93
C LEU A 305 19.55 -13.21 26.97
N TYR A 306 20.00 -12.82 25.78
CA TYR A 306 20.61 -13.73 24.81
C TYR A 306 21.90 -14.35 25.33
N ARG A 307 22.84 -13.51 25.82
CA ARG A 307 24.15 -13.95 26.33
C ARG A 307 24.00 -14.91 27.50
N ASP A 308 23.09 -14.59 28.42
CA ASP A 308 22.87 -15.35 29.65
C ASP A 308 21.92 -16.53 29.44
N GLN A 309 21.35 -16.66 28.23
CA GLN A 309 20.33 -17.65 27.86
C GLN A 309 19.14 -17.70 28.84
N ASP A 310 18.76 -16.55 29.40
CA ASP A 310 17.65 -16.43 30.36
C ASP A 310 16.30 -16.41 29.65
N TYR A 311 15.98 -17.54 29.02
CA TYR A 311 14.78 -17.74 28.21
C TYR A 311 13.58 -18.26 29.00
N GLY A 312 13.81 -18.78 30.21
CA GLY A 312 12.77 -19.35 31.05
C GLY A 312 11.93 -20.43 30.34
N PRO A 313 10.60 -20.48 30.57
CA PRO A 313 9.71 -21.49 29.98
C PRO A 313 9.43 -21.28 28.49
N TYR A 314 9.92 -20.20 27.88
CA TYR A 314 9.61 -19.81 26.50
C TYR A 314 10.56 -20.43 25.47
N ALA A 315 11.68 -21.00 25.91
CA ALA A 315 12.62 -21.71 25.04
C ALA A 315 11.93 -22.90 24.34
N ASP A 316 12.40 -23.23 23.14
CA ASP A 316 12.04 -24.47 22.48
C ASP A 316 12.72 -25.68 23.14
N ARG A 317 12.38 -26.89 22.65
CA ARG A 317 12.90 -28.16 23.19
C ARG A 317 14.42 -28.31 23.09
N ASN A 318 15.07 -27.48 22.26
CA ASN A 318 16.53 -27.47 22.10
C ASN A 318 17.19 -26.35 22.91
N GLY A 319 16.43 -25.64 23.76
CA GLY A 319 16.92 -24.54 24.58
C GLY A 319 17.09 -23.23 23.81
N LYS A 320 16.55 -23.12 22.58
CA LYS A 320 16.65 -21.90 21.77
C LYS A 320 15.40 -21.04 21.89
N MET A 321 15.54 -19.72 21.82
CA MET A 321 14.40 -18.81 21.81
C MET A 321 13.81 -18.70 20.39
N PRO A 322 12.63 -19.28 20.10
CA PRO A 322 11.94 -19.07 18.83
C PRO A 322 11.56 -17.59 18.68
N VAL A 323 11.55 -17.07 17.45
CA VAL A 323 11.21 -15.67 17.17
C VAL A 323 10.01 -15.57 16.24
N CYS A 324 10.14 -16.04 14.99
CA CYS A 324 9.07 -16.03 14.01
C CYS A 324 8.94 -17.39 13.33
N PHE A 325 7.77 -17.66 12.78
CA PHE A 325 7.53 -18.81 11.93
C PHE A 325 6.65 -18.48 10.73
N ILE A 326 6.70 -19.35 9.71
CA ILE A 326 5.94 -19.20 8.48
C ILE A 326 4.95 -20.34 8.26
N GLY A 327 3.82 -20.03 7.62
CA GLY A 327 2.75 -20.98 7.34
C GLY A 327 2.16 -20.82 5.95
N THR A 328 1.42 -21.83 5.50
CA THR A 328 0.77 -21.84 4.17
C THR A 328 -0.57 -21.09 4.14
N ASN A 329 -0.87 -20.26 5.13
CA ASN A 329 -2.13 -19.55 5.22
C ASN A 329 -2.19 -18.45 4.16
N HIS A 330 -3.36 -18.23 3.56
CA HIS A 330 -3.55 -17.19 2.56
C HIS A 330 -3.98 -15.88 3.23
N THR A 331 -3.05 -14.95 3.36
CA THR A 331 -3.26 -13.63 3.98
C THR A 331 -3.05 -12.49 2.98
N SER A 332 -3.58 -11.31 3.29
CA SER A 332 -3.30 -10.05 2.58
C SER A 332 -3.31 -8.86 3.56
N GLY A 333 -3.23 -7.63 3.05
CA GLY A 333 -3.43 -6.42 3.84
C GLY A 333 -4.72 -6.49 4.65
N GLY A 334 -4.67 -6.08 5.93
CA GLY A 334 -5.76 -6.25 6.89
C GLY A 334 -5.63 -7.48 7.79
N ASN A 335 -4.72 -8.41 7.52
CA ASN A 335 -4.43 -9.57 8.40
C ASN A 335 -3.33 -9.29 9.43
N SER A 336 -2.76 -8.07 9.48
CA SER A 336 -1.77 -7.71 10.50
C SER A 336 -2.42 -7.75 11.89
N GLY A 337 -1.82 -8.50 12.81
CA GLY A 337 -2.35 -8.76 14.15
C GLY A 337 -3.30 -9.95 14.25
N SER A 338 -3.62 -10.65 13.14
CA SER A 338 -4.52 -11.81 13.20
C SER A 338 -3.93 -12.96 14.03
N PRO A 339 -4.74 -13.61 14.89
CA PRO A 339 -4.29 -14.74 15.70
C PRO A 339 -4.11 -15.99 14.83
N ALA A 340 -2.96 -16.65 14.96
CA ALA A 340 -2.76 -18.01 14.47
C ALA A 340 -3.03 -18.99 15.61
N ILE A 341 -4.01 -19.87 15.40
CA ILE A 341 -4.43 -20.86 16.39
C ILE A 341 -4.04 -22.28 15.98
N ASP A 342 -3.74 -23.14 16.94
CA ASP A 342 -3.47 -24.55 16.71
C ASP A 342 -4.75 -25.38 16.51
N ALA A 343 -4.59 -26.70 16.34
CA ALA A 343 -5.71 -27.64 16.15
C ALA A 343 -6.69 -27.71 17.33
N TYR A 344 -6.35 -27.15 18.48
CA TYR A 344 -7.17 -27.11 19.69
C TYR A 344 -7.70 -25.70 19.99
N GLY A 345 -7.45 -24.73 19.10
CA GLY A 345 -7.91 -23.35 19.27
C GLY A 345 -7.02 -22.48 20.14
N ASN A 346 -5.80 -22.93 20.49
CA ASN A 346 -4.87 -22.15 21.30
C ASN A 346 -4.03 -21.21 20.45
N LEU A 347 -3.77 -19.99 20.92
CA LEU A 347 -2.91 -19.03 20.25
C LEU A 347 -1.46 -19.53 20.19
N ILE A 348 -0.90 -19.61 18.98
CA ILE A 348 0.49 -20.01 18.75
C ILE A 348 1.34 -18.94 18.06
N GLY A 349 0.71 -17.93 17.46
CA GLY A 349 1.42 -16.81 16.88
C GLY A 349 0.52 -15.66 16.46
N LEU A 350 1.14 -14.54 16.10
CA LEU A 350 0.45 -13.35 15.60
C LEU A 350 0.96 -13.02 14.21
N ASN A 351 0.06 -12.98 13.23
CA ASN A 351 0.42 -12.67 11.85
C ASN A 351 0.85 -11.21 11.71
N PHE A 352 1.91 -10.94 10.96
CA PHE A 352 2.34 -9.56 10.71
C PHE A 352 2.73 -9.27 9.26
N ASP A 353 3.13 -10.27 8.46
CA ASP A 353 3.61 -10.02 7.10
C ASP A 353 3.45 -11.24 6.16
N ARG A 354 3.94 -11.12 4.93
CA ARG A 354 4.09 -12.17 3.91
C ARG A 354 5.53 -12.26 3.45
N THR A 355 5.92 -13.43 2.96
CA THR A 355 7.22 -13.59 2.29
C THR A 355 7.26 -12.86 0.95
N TRP A 356 8.46 -12.49 0.51
CA TRP A 356 8.69 -11.76 -0.75
C TRP A 356 8.08 -12.47 -1.97
N GLU A 357 8.31 -13.77 -2.12
CA GLU A 357 7.75 -14.56 -3.21
C GLU A 357 6.22 -14.66 -3.15
N GLY A 358 5.61 -14.37 -2.00
CA GLY A 358 4.18 -14.41 -1.76
C GLY A 358 3.44 -13.09 -1.95
N THR A 359 4.12 -11.97 -2.26
CA THR A 359 3.46 -10.65 -2.36
C THR A 359 2.41 -10.59 -3.47
N MET A 360 2.51 -11.47 -4.46
CA MET A 360 1.56 -11.65 -5.57
C MET A 360 0.23 -12.33 -5.18
N SER A 361 0.07 -12.77 -3.92
CA SER A 361 -1.05 -13.60 -3.48
C SER A 361 -2.42 -12.92 -3.59
N ASP A 362 -2.47 -11.62 -3.82
CA ASP A 362 -3.71 -10.86 -4.05
C ASP A 362 -4.28 -11.16 -5.45
N ILE A 363 -3.41 -11.51 -6.41
CA ILE A 363 -3.77 -11.76 -7.82
C ILE A 363 -3.58 -13.22 -8.22
N ASN A 364 -2.50 -13.87 -7.78
CA ASN A 364 -2.20 -15.26 -8.12
C ASN A 364 -1.55 -15.97 -6.92
N TYR A 365 -2.35 -16.76 -6.19
CA TYR A 365 -1.86 -17.56 -5.08
C TYR A 365 -1.15 -18.83 -5.59
N ASP A 366 0.05 -19.08 -5.08
CA ASP A 366 0.83 -20.29 -5.32
C ASP A 366 1.18 -20.98 -3.99
N PRO A 367 0.60 -22.15 -3.68
CA PRO A 367 0.82 -22.83 -2.40
C PRO A 367 2.27 -23.28 -2.18
N SER A 368 3.09 -23.37 -3.23
CA SER A 368 4.49 -23.78 -3.10
C SER A 368 5.35 -22.69 -2.45
N ILE A 369 5.07 -21.41 -2.73
CA ILE A 369 5.91 -20.26 -2.34
C ILE A 369 5.20 -19.23 -1.45
N CYS A 370 3.87 -19.10 -1.52
CA CYS A 370 3.15 -18.14 -0.70
C CYS A 370 3.18 -18.56 0.78
N ARG A 371 3.73 -17.69 1.63
CA ARG A 371 3.76 -17.89 3.08
C ARG A 371 3.39 -16.61 3.81
N ASN A 372 2.62 -16.75 4.88
CA ASN A 372 2.42 -15.70 5.87
C ASN A 372 3.48 -15.81 6.96
N ILE A 373 3.88 -14.69 7.56
CA ILE A 373 4.89 -14.60 8.61
C ILE A 373 4.21 -14.23 9.93
N MET A 374 4.48 -15.02 10.96
CA MET A 374 3.93 -14.86 12.30
C MET A 374 5.05 -14.75 13.33
N VAL A 375 4.88 -13.87 14.31
CA VAL A 375 5.71 -13.92 15.53
C VAL A 375 5.24 -15.09 16.38
N ASP A 376 6.17 -15.87 16.93
CA ASP A 376 5.86 -16.99 17.82
C ASP A 376 5.36 -16.43 19.17
N ILE A 377 4.26 -16.99 19.68
CA ILE A 377 3.69 -16.49 20.94
C ILE A 377 4.67 -16.62 22.10
N ARG A 378 5.58 -17.59 22.06
CA ARG A 378 6.64 -17.74 23.07
C ARG A 378 7.59 -16.54 23.07
N TYR A 379 7.91 -15.99 21.90
CA TYR A 379 8.75 -14.78 21.80
C TYR A 379 8.03 -13.56 22.37
N VAL A 380 6.73 -13.41 22.08
CA VAL A 380 5.91 -12.32 22.63
C VAL A 380 5.88 -12.39 24.15
N LEU A 381 5.60 -13.57 24.72
CA LEU A 381 5.57 -13.76 26.18
C LEU A 381 6.96 -13.55 26.80
N PHE A 382 8.03 -14.03 26.15
CA PHE A 382 9.41 -13.78 26.57
C PHE A 382 9.73 -12.28 26.63
N LEU A 383 9.32 -11.50 25.62
CA LEU A 383 9.54 -10.05 25.63
C LEU A 383 8.73 -9.35 26.74
N ILE A 384 7.47 -9.77 26.97
CA ILE A 384 6.64 -9.20 28.05
C ILE A 384 7.25 -9.53 29.42
N ASP A 385 7.61 -10.78 29.65
CA ASP A 385 8.10 -11.27 30.95
C ASP A 385 9.56 -10.84 31.21
N LYS A 386 10.50 -11.33 30.38
CA LYS A 386 11.94 -11.24 30.64
C LYS A 386 12.56 -9.91 30.25
N PHE A 387 12.10 -9.34 29.13
CA PHE A 387 12.62 -8.08 28.62
C PHE A 387 11.97 -6.87 29.30
N ALA A 388 10.64 -6.83 29.36
CA ALA A 388 9.90 -5.69 29.93
C ALA A 388 9.64 -5.81 31.45
N GLY A 389 9.80 -6.98 32.05
CA GLY A 389 9.49 -7.19 33.47
C GLY A 389 7.99 -7.09 33.79
N ALA A 390 7.13 -7.29 32.80
CA ALA A 390 5.69 -7.11 32.88
C ALA A 390 4.95 -8.45 33.11
N SER A 391 5.47 -9.29 33.98
CA SER A 391 4.95 -10.65 34.25
C SER A 391 3.47 -10.68 34.63
N HIS A 392 2.95 -9.62 35.25
CA HIS A 392 1.52 -9.46 35.56
C HIS A 392 0.59 -9.62 34.34
N LEU A 393 1.04 -9.23 33.14
CA LEU A 393 0.26 -9.43 31.90
C LEU A 393 0.25 -10.90 31.47
N VAL A 394 1.33 -11.64 31.73
CA VAL A 394 1.39 -13.08 31.47
C VAL A 394 0.53 -13.84 32.48
N GLU A 395 0.52 -13.42 33.74
CA GLU A 395 -0.30 -13.98 34.81
C GLU A 395 -1.82 -13.81 34.56
N GLU A 396 -2.22 -12.77 33.82
CA GLU A 396 -3.60 -12.59 33.38
C GLU A 396 -4.05 -13.62 32.33
N MET A 397 -3.09 -14.22 31.61
CA MET A 397 -3.36 -15.18 30.53
C MET A 397 -3.45 -16.62 31.07
N THR A 398 -4.25 -17.45 30.40
CA THR A 398 -4.25 -18.91 30.65
C THR A 398 -3.25 -19.59 29.74
N LEU A 399 -2.09 -19.95 30.29
CA LEU A 399 -1.07 -20.71 29.56
C LEU A 399 -1.42 -22.20 29.54
N VAL A 400 -1.29 -22.83 28.37
CA VAL A 400 -1.69 -24.22 28.13
C VAL A 400 -0.58 -25.02 27.45
N HIS A 401 -0.54 -26.33 27.69
CA HIS A 401 0.44 -27.26 27.13
C HIS A 401 -0.23 -28.36 26.29
N PRO A 402 -0.78 -28.02 25.10
CA PRO A 402 -1.57 -28.95 24.30
C PRO A 402 -0.76 -30.12 23.69
N LYS A 403 0.56 -30.12 23.84
CA LYS A 403 1.49 -31.12 23.26
C LYS A 403 2.21 -31.99 24.29
N GLY A 404 1.78 -31.95 25.56
CA GLY A 404 2.44 -32.64 26.68
C GLY A 404 3.63 -31.85 27.21
#